data_AF-A0A6N7IM35-F1
#
_entry.id   AF-A0A6N7IM35-F1
#
_cell.length_a   1.000
_cell.length_b   1.000
_cell.length_c   1.000
_cell.angle_alpha   90.00
_cell.angle_beta   90.00
_cell.angle_gamma   90.00
#
_symmetry.space_group_name_H-M   'P 1'
#
loop_
_entity.id
_entity.type
_entity.pdbx_description
1 polymer ?
#
loop_
_entity_poly.entity_id
_entity_poly.type
_entity_poly.pdbx_seq_one_letter_code
_entity_poly.pdbx_strand_id
1 'polypeptide(L)'
;MDGNREITGAYCGDLLSDVLARAQPGNLWITIQRHRNVVAVASLTGLAGVIISGGRVPNPDTIEAAMKEQLLLFSTPLDNFTAAGKLYWLLQKPCHGHRERG
;
A
#
# COMPACT_ATOMS: atom_id res chain seq x y z
N MET A 1 -5.55 -17.91 5.15
CA MET A 1 -4.57 -17.02 4.49
C MET A 1 -5.41 -15.83 4.03
N ASP A 2 -5.64 -14.84 4.89
CA ASP A 2 -6.73 -13.87 4.68
C ASP A 2 -6.21 -12.41 4.69
N GLY A 3 -4.90 -12.23 4.41
CA GLY A 3 -4.26 -10.91 4.30
C GLY A 3 -4.50 -10.21 2.96
N ASN A 4 -5.34 -10.77 2.08
CA ASN A 4 -5.60 -10.23 0.75
C ASN A 4 -6.86 -9.33 0.78
N ARG A 5 -6.71 -8.13 1.35
CA ARG A 5 -7.75 -7.10 1.23
C ARG A 5 -7.90 -6.76 -0.26
N GLU A 6 -9.14 -6.63 -0.73
CA GLU A 6 -9.40 -6.19 -2.09
C GLU A 6 -8.79 -4.80 -2.30
N ILE A 7 -8.00 -4.66 -3.37
CA ILE A 7 -7.39 -3.39 -3.73
C ILE A 7 -8.40 -2.63 -4.58
N THR A 8 -9.02 -1.62 -3.99
CA THR A 8 -10.08 -0.81 -4.63
C THR A 8 -9.59 0.53 -5.17
N GLY A 9 -8.39 0.96 -4.74
CA GLY A 9 -7.85 2.27 -5.06
C GLY A 9 -6.44 2.50 -4.54
N ALA A 10 -6.01 3.75 -4.56
CA ALA A 10 -4.75 4.18 -3.97
C ALA A 10 -4.87 5.57 -3.33
N TYR A 11 -4.08 5.81 -2.29
CA TYR A 11 -3.88 7.12 -1.67
C TYR A 11 -2.39 7.48 -1.75
N CYS A 12 -2.06 8.70 -2.14
CA CYS A 12 -0.68 9.16 -2.24
C CYS A 12 -0.48 10.37 -1.34
N GLY A 13 0.47 10.30 -0.41
CA GLY A 13 0.76 11.40 0.50
C GLY A 13 1.65 10.95 1.66
N ASP A 14 2.33 11.90 2.29
CA ASP A 14 3.33 11.62 3.34
C ASP A 14 2.96 12.15 4.72
N LEU A 15 1.88 12.95 4.79
CA LEU A 15 1.37 13.49 6.03
C LEU A 15 0.45 12.44 6.68
N LEU A 16 0.96 11.79 7.74
CA LEU A 16 0.29 10.67 8.41
C LEU A 16 -1.14 11.01 8.86
N SER A 17 -1.38 12.23 9.36
CA SER A 17 -2.70 12.67 9.82
C SER A 17 -3.71 12.81 8.68
N ASP A 18 -3.25 13.25 7.51
CA ASP A 18 -4.09 13.38 6.32
C ASP A 18 -4.47 12.00 5.78
N VAL A 19 -3.52 11.07 5.74
CA VAL A 19 -3.75 9.67 5.36
C VAL A 19 -4.75 9.01 6.32
N LEU A 20 -4.52 9.13 7.63
CA LEU A 20 -5.40 8.58 8.65
C LEU A 20 -6.84 9.11 8.52
N ALA A 21 -7.01 10.38 8.17
CA ALA A 21 -8.31 11.03 8.06
C ALA A 21 -9.04 10.78 6.72
N ARG A 22 -8.30 10.53 5.62
CA ARG A 22 -8.86 10.57 4.27
C ARG A 22 -8.69 9.31 3.44
N ALA A 23 -7.67 8.49 3.71
CA ALA A 23 -7.50 7.25 2.97
C ALA A 23 -8.66 6.28 3.28
N GLN A 24 -9.07 5.51 2.28
CA GLN A 24 -10.22 4.60 2.38
C GLN A 24 -9.73 3.15 2.56
N PRO A 25 -10.49 2.30 3.27
CA PRO A 25 -10.22 0.87 3.31
C PRO A 25 -10.07 0.29 1.90
N GLY A 26 -9.12 -0.62 1.71
CA GLY A 26 -8.79 -1.19 0.40
C GLY A 26 -7.86 -0.34 -0.47
N ASN A 27 -7.53 0.90 -0.09
CA ASN A 27 -6.51 1.67 -0.80
C ASN A 27 -5.10 1.08 -0.58
N LEU A 28 -4.28 1.11 -1.62
CA LEU A 28 -2.82 1.08 -1.48
C LEU A 28 -2.30 2.47 -1.12
N TRP A 29 -1.44 2.57 -0.12
CA TRP A 29 -0.85 3.86 0.26
C TRP A 29 0.57 4.01 -0.26
N ILE A 30 0.79 5.03 -1.08
CA ILE A 30 2.10 5.41 -1.62
C ILE A 30 2.69 6.52 -0.77
N THR A 31 3.88 6.28 -0.22
CA THR A 31 4.58 7.23 0.65
C THR A 31 6.10 7.09 0.55
N ILE A 32 6.83 8.12 0.97
CA ILE A 32 8.28 8.07 1.19
C ILE A 32 8.65 7.66 2.63
N GLN A 33 7.67 7.58 3.54
CA GLN A 33 7.88 7.28 4.94
C GLN A 33 8.34 5.83 5.13
N ARG A 34 9.44 5.62 5.87
CA ARG A 34 10.09 4.31 6.02
C ARG A 34 10.06 3.74 7.44
N HIS A 35 9.38 4.41 8.35
CA HIS A 35 9.37 4.12 9.79
C HIS A 35 8.10 3.38 10.21
N ARG A 36 8.12 2.73 11.39
CA ARG A 36 7.01 1.89 11.91
C ARG A 36 5.62 2.52 11.90
N ASN A 37 5.49 3.85 11.98
CA ASN A 37 4.16 4.48 12.03
C ASN A 37 3.36 4.30 10.74
N VAL A 38 4.02 3.99 9.60
CA VAL A 38 3.28 3.68 8.37
C VAL A 38 2.43 2.43 8.53
N VAL A 39 2.94 1.44 9.28
CA VAL A 39 2.23 0.19 9.56
C VAL A 39 1.04 0.47 10.46
N ALA A 40 1.25 1.23 11.54
CA ALA A 40 0.18 1.56 12.49
C ALA A 40 -0.99 2.30 11.80
N VAL A 41 -0.68 3.33 11.00
CA VAL A 41 -1.71 4.08 10.26
C VAL A 41 -2.42 3.19 9.24
N ALA A 42 -1.67 2.42 8.45
CA ALA A 42 -2.26 1.56 7.43
C ALA A 42 -3.17 0.47 8.02
N SER A 43 -2.79 -0.12 9.15
CA SER A 43 -3.62 -1.09 9.87
C SER A 43 -4.89 -0.44 10.44
N LEU A 44 -4.78 0.73 11.08
CA LEU A 44 -5.92 1.45 11.65
C LEU A 44 -6.94 1.90 10.60
N THR A 45 -6.47 2.33 9.43
CA THR A 45 -7.33 2.78 8.32
C THR A 45 -7.85 1.62 7.45
N GLY A 46 -7.37 0.38 7.65
CA GLY A 46 -7.79 -0.77 6.86
C GLY A 46 -7.27 -0.75 5.41
N LEU A 47 -6.08 -0.18 5.19
CA LEU A 47 -5.46 -0.09 3.87
C LEU A 47 -5.04 -1.47 3.35
N ALA A 48 -5.09 -1.68 2.04
CA ALA A 48 -4.69 -2.95 1.44
C ALA A 48 -3.17 -3.19 1.54
N GLY A 49 -2.38 -2.12 1.65
CA GLY A 49 -0.94 -2.19 1.83
C GLY A 49 -0.28 -0.83 1.70
N VAL A 50 1.03 -0.82 1.90
CA VAL A 50 1.89 0.36 1.80
C VAL A 50 2.98 0.14 0.77
N ILE A 51 3.22 1.13 -0.08
CA ILE A 51 4.28 1.17 -1.08
C ILE A 51 5.21 2.32 -0.72
N ILE A 52 6.43 1.96 -0.32
CA ILE A 52 7.50 2.91 -0.05
C ILE A 52 8.21 3.27 -1.35
N SER A 53 8.11 4.53 -1.78
CA SER A 53 8.57 5.01 -3.07
C SER A 53 9.96 5.65 -3.02
N GLY A 54 10.54 5.89 -4.20
CA GLY A 54 11.79 6.62 -4.39
C GLY A 54 13.03 5.83 -3.97
N GLY A 55 13.00 4.50 -4.11
CA GLY A 55 14.14 3.62 -3.83
C GLY A 55 14.50 3.51 -2.35
N ARG A 56 13.58 3.89 -1.46
CA ARG A 56 13.79 3.84 -0.02
C ARG A 56 13.55 2.43 0.50
N VAL A 57 14.39 2.01 1.44
CA VAL A 57 14.27 0.73 2.13
C VAL A 57 13.55 0.96 3.46
N PRO A 58 12.51 0.18 3.79
CA PRO A 58 11.85 0.26 5.08
C PRO A 58 12.84 -0.09 6.20
N ASN A 59 12.69 0.52 7.37
CA ASN A 59 13.51 0.16 8.52
C ASN A 59 13.21 -1.29 8.96
N PRO A 60 14.17 -2.01 9.56
CA PRO A 60 13.94 -3.37 10.05
C PRO A 60 12.73 -3.49 11.00
N ASP A 61 12.57 -2.54 11.92
CA ASP A 61 11.43 -2.47 12.85
C ASP A 61 10.08 -2.31 12.12
N THR A 62 10.09 -1.69 10.95
CA THR A 62 8.91 -1.48 10.11
C THR A 62 8.52 -2.76 9.40
N ILE A 63 9.51 -3.55 8.96
CA ILE A 63 9.29 -4.87 8.36
C ILE A 63 8.71 -5.83 9.41
N GLU A 64 9.32 -5.87 10.61
CA GLU A 64 8.83 -6.68 11.73
C GLU A 64 7.40 -6.30 12.13
N ALA A 65 7.11 -5.00 12.23
CA ALA A 65 5.77 -4.52 12.51
C ALA A 65 4.77 -4.92 11.41
N ALA A 66 5.12 -4.78 10.13
CA ALA A 66 4.25 -5.16 9.02
C ALA A 66 3.94 -6.66 9.02
N MET A 67 4.93 -7.51 9.32
CA MET A 67 4.73 -8.95 9.46
C MET A 67 3.76 -9.29 10.60
N LYS A 68 3.95 -8.66 11.76
CA LYS A 68 3.09 -8.86 12.94
C LYS A 68 1.65 -8.45 12.67
N GLU A 69 1.46 -7.31 12.01
CA GLU A 69 0.14 -6.76 11.68
C GLU A 69 -0.46 -7.35 10.39
N GLN A 70 0.23 -8.31 9.76
CA GLN A 70 -0.16 -8.94 8.48
C GLN A 70 -0.45 -7.91 7.37
N LEU A 71 0.31 -6.81 7.36
CA LEU A 71 0.17 -5.74 6.38
C LEU A 71 1.14 -5.95 5.22
N LEU A 72 0.63 -5.84 3.99
CA LEU A 72 1.49 -5.86 2.80
C LEU A 72 2.34 -4.59 2.73
N LEU A 73 3.67 -4.77 2.71
CA LEU A 73 4.65 -3.69 2.63
C LEU A 73 5.56 -3.91 1.42
N PHE A 74 5.57 -2.95 0.51
CA PHE A 74 6.36 -2.98 -0.72
C PHE A 74 7.32 -1.81 -0.79
N SER A 75 8.33 -1.91 -1.65
CA SER A 75 9.20 -0.79 -1.99
C SER A 75 9.46 -0.74 -3.49
N THR A 76 9.63 0.46 -4.04
CA THR A 76 9.84 0.67 -5.47
C THR A 76 10.85 1.80 -5.71
N PRO A 77 11.71 1.70 -6.74
CA PRO A 77 12.60 2.79 -7.14
C PRO A 77 11.84 3.99 -7.74
N LEU A 78 10.58 3.80 -8.15
CA LEU A 78 9.76 4.83 -8.77
C LEU A 78 9.38 5.92 -7.76
N ASP A 79 9.26 7.17 -8.22
CA ASP A 79 8.69 8.25 -7.43
C ASP A 79 7.17 8.11 -7.26
N ASN A 80 6.58 8.96 -6.40
CA ASN A 80 5.15 8.97 -6.11
C ASN A 80 4.29 9.12 -7.38
N PHE A 81 4.68 10.03 -8.29
CA PHE A 81 3.92 10.30 -9.50
C PHE A 81 3.88 9.08 -10.43
N THR A 82 5.04 8.48 -10.69
CA THR A 82 5.17 7.33 -11.60
C THR A 82 4.53 6.07 -11.01
N ALA A 83 4.70 5.85 -9.71
CA ALA A 83 4.05 4.73 -9.00
C ALA A 83 2.52 4.88 -9.04
N ALA A 84 2.00 6.07 -8.71
CA ALA A 84 0.57 6.36 -8.75
C ALA A 84 -0.01 6.19 -10.15
N GLY A 85 0.65 6.73 -11.19
CA GLY A 85 0.20 6.60 -12.58
C GLY A 85 0.12 5.14 -13.04
N LYS A 86 1.10 4.32 -12.68
CA LYS A 86 1.07 2.87 -12.98
C LYS A 86 -0.08 2.16 -12.27
N LEU A 87 -0.27 2.41 -10.97
CA LEU A 87 -1.37 1.80 -10.22
C LEU A 87 -2.73 2.23 -10.77
N TYR A 88 -2.91 3.52 -11.04
CA TYR A 88 -4.14 4.05 -11.62
C TYR A 88 -4.50 3.36 -12.95
N TRP A 89 -3.51 3.12 -13.81
CA TRP A 89 -3.73 2.40 -15.07
C TRP A 89 -4.02 0.92 -14.86
N LEU A 90 -3.34 0.25 -13.92
CA LEU A 90 -3.57 -1.17 -13.61
C LEU A 90 -4.95 -1.40 -13.03
N LEU A 91 -5.41 -0.54 -12.11
CA LEU A 91 -6.71 -0.68 -11.44
C LEU A 91 -7.91 -0.41 -12.35
N GLN A 92 -7.70 0.27 -13.48
CA GLN A 92 -8.76 0.47 -14.49
C GLN A 92 -8.91 -0.69 -15.46
N LYS A 93 -7.94 -1.61 -15.52
CA LYS A 93 -8.08 -2.77 -16.38
C LYS A 93 -9.12 -3.70 -15.77
N PRO A 94 -10.16 -4.10 -16.53
CA PRO A 94 -11.02 -5.17 -16.07
C PRO A 94 -10.15 -6.40 -15.83
N CYS A 95 -10.14 -6.90 -14.59
CA CYS A 95 -9.56 -8.19 -14.26
C CYS A 95 -10.23 -9.23 -15.18
N HIS A 96 -9.53 -9.62 -16.25
CA HIS A 96 -9.91 -10.79 -17.02
C HIS A 96 -9.57 -11.96 -16.10
N GLY A 97 -10.55 -12.36 -15.29
CA GLY A 97 -10.37 -13.41 -14.31
C GLY A 97 -9.68 -14.60 -14.95
N HIS A 98 -8.61 -15.07 -14.33
CA HIS A 98 -8.20 -16.44 -14.51
C HIS A 98 -9.37 -17.31 -14.04
N ARG A 99 -10.29 -17.63 -14.95
CA ARG A 99 -11.09 -18.84 -14.83
C ARG A 99 -10.07 -19.97 -14.83
N GLU A 100 -9.81 -20.51 -13.65
CA GLU A 100 -9.29 -21.85 -13.49
C GLU A 100 -10.19 -22.76 -14.35
N ARG A 101 -9.62 -23.23 -15.46
CA ARG A 101 -10.24 -24.26 -16.29
C ARG A 101 -9.82 -25.59 -15.68
N GLY A 102 -10.80 -26.33 -15.16
CA GLY A 102 -10.91 -27.78 -15.17
C GLY A 102 -9.83 -28.55 -14.43
#